data_AF-A0A6N9D1R0-F1
#
_entry.id   AF-A0A6N9D1R0-F1
#
_cell.length_a   1.000
_cell.length_b   1.000
_cell.length_c   1.000
_cell.angle_alpha   90.00
_cell.angle_beta   90.00
_cell.angle_gamma   90.00
#
_symmetry.space_group_name_H-M   'P 1'
#
loop_
_entity.id
_entity.type
_entity.pdbx_description
1 polymer ?
#
loop_
_entity_poly.entity_id
_entity_poly.type
_entity_poly.pdbx_seq_one_letter_code
_entity_poly.pdbx_strand_id
1 'polypeptide(L)'
;MLVVCLSNYFPRLDASNHTITSPQSSEYNCIAWAAGRHPQDEEWWWPVPEDEPQLFWPDGVSRVVSIESFVNAFTTLGYRECVSGEFEEDLEKVALYAIDDRPTHMARQLDDGSWTSKLGELEDICHKTLDLLEGDYYGRVQVFMCRPRCK
;
A
#
# COMPACT_ATOMS: atom_id res chain seq x y z
N MET A 1 -16.77 6.99 19.41
CA MET A 1 -15.92 6.07 18.65
C MET A 1 -16.85 5.17 17.85
N LEU A 2 -17.06 5.47 16.57
CA LEU A 2 -17.81 4.58 15.69
C LEU A 2 -16.95 3.34 15.49
N VAL A 3 -17.45 2.17 15.90
CA VAL A 3 -16.84 0.90 15.51
C VAL A 3 -17.08 0.78 14.00
N VAL A 4 -16.09 1.17 13.21
CA VAL A 4 -16.14 0.94 11.77
C VAL A 4 -16.01 -0.56 11.57
N CYS A 5 -17.07 -1.20 11.09
CA CYS A 5 -17.03 -2.62 10.80
C CYS A 5 -16.23 -2.80 9.51
N LEU A 6 -14.94 -3.18 9.62
CA LEU A 6 -14.06 -3.41 8.47
C LEU A 6 -14.69 -4.35 7.43
N SER A 7 -15.50 -5.32 7.87
CA SER A 7 -16.23 -6.25 6.99
C SER A 7 -17.21 -5.58 6.03
N ASN A 8 -17.66 -4.34 6.28
CA ASN A 8 -18.49 -3.59 5.32
C ASN A 8 -17.68 -3.11 4.11
N TYR A 9 -16.39 -2.84 4.30
CA TYR A 9 -15.49 -2.34 3.25
C TYR A 9 -14.70 -3.50 2.61
N PHE A 10 -14.31 -4.46 3.44
CA PHE A 10 -13.49 -5.62 3.07
C PHE A 10 -14.19 -6.89 3.56
N PRO A 11 -15.24 -7.36 2.85
CA PRO A 11 -16.10 -8.46 3.30
C PRO A 11 -15.39 -9.82 3.38
N ARG A 12 -14.19 -9.94 2.82
CA ARG A 12 -13.34 -11.14 2.90
C ARG A 12 -12.48 -11.18 4.16
N LEU A 13 -12.34 -10.07 4.89
CA LEU A 13 -11.60 -10.05 6.15
C LEU A 13 -12.40 -10.72 7.26
N ASP A 14 -11.73 -11.60 8.00
CA ASP A 14 -12.25 -12.25 9.21
C ASP A 14 -11.16 -12.42 10.27
N ALA A 15 -11.54 -12.80 11.48
CA ALA A 15 -10.64 -12.91 12.63
C ALA A 15 -9.52 -13.97 12.46
N SER A 16 -9.59 -14.84 11.46
CA SER A 16 -8.60 -15.89 11.19
C SER A 16 -7.59 -15.51 10.10
N ASN A 17 -7.85 -14.44 9.35
CA ASN A 17 -7.09 -14.11 8.14
C ASN A 17 -6.40 -12.74 8.16
N HIS A 18 -6.69 -11.91 9.16
CA HIS A 18 -6.00 -10.66 9.41
C HIS A 18 -5.82 -10.38 10.91
N THR A 19 -4.95 -9.43 11.22
CA THR A 19 -4.75 -8.92 12.58
C THR A 19 -4.48 -7.42 12.52
N ILE A 20 -5.12 -6.67 13.42
CA ILE A 20 -4.85 -5.24 13.61
C ILE A 20 -3.48 -5.09 14.26
N THR A 21 -2.60 -4.28 13.68
CA THR A 21 -1.22 -4.09 14.14
C THR A 21 -0.94 -2.70 14.71
N SER A 22 -1.87 -1.75 14.58
CA SER A 22 -1.73 -0.40 15.13
C SER A 22 -3.08 0.23 15.51
N PRO A 23 -3.08 1.32 16.29
CA PRO A 23 -4.25 2.19 16.45
C PRO A 23 -4.61 2.92 15.14
N GLN A 24 -5.83 3.44 15.05
CA GLN A 24 -6.23 4.32 13.95
C GLN A 24 -5.36 5.58 13.90
N SER A 25 -5.01 6.03 12.68
CA SER A 25 -4.19 7.21 12.46
C SER A 25 -4.47 7.85 11.11
N SER A 26 -4.54 9.19 11.09
CA SER A 26 -4.66 10.02 9.89
C SER A 26 -3.36 10.76 9.56
N GLU A 27 -2.20 10.29 10.04
CA GLU A 27 -0.91 10.96 9.80
C GLU A 27 -0.20 10.48 8.52
N TYR A 28 -0.61 9.34 7.97
CA TYR A 28 -0.01 8.73 6.79
C TYR A 28 -1.01 7.78 6.11
N ASN A 29 -0.74 7.44 4.85
CA ASN A 29 -1.60 6.57 4.03
C ASN A 29 -0.94 5.25 3.63
N CYS A 30 -1.69 4.43 2.90
CA CYS A 30 -1.26 3.15 2.37
C CYS A 30 -0.03 3.21 1.47
N ILE A 31 0.11 4.29 0.69
CA ILE A 31 1.24 4.46 -0.22
C ILE A 31 2.52 4.73 0.58
N ALA A 32 2.44 5.62 1.57
CA ALA A 32 3.54 5.89 2.49
C ALA A 32 3.93 4.63 3.28
N TRP A 33 2.93 3.90 3.79
CA TRP A 33 3.15 2.64 4.50
C TRP A 33 3.85 1.60 3.61
N ALA A 34 3.38 1.41 2.37
CA ALA A 34 4.02 0.50 1.43
C ALA A 34 5.44 0.93 1.06
N ALA A 35 5.72 2.24 1.00
CA ALA A 35 7.05 2.81 0.80
C ALA A 35 7.99 2.62 2.00
N GLY A 36 7.50 2.12 3.14
CA GLY A 36 8.30 1.94 4.35
C GLY A 36 8.39 3.18 5.24
N ARG A 37 7.49 4.15 5.05
CA ARG A 37 7.37 5.32 5.93
C ARG A 37 6.53 4.99 7.15
N HIS A 38 6.88 5.61 8.27
CA HIS A 38 6.22 5.40 9.54
C HIS A 38 5.37 6.62 9.91
N PRO A 39 4.30 6.49 10.72
CA PRO A 39 3.46 7.62 11.13
C PRO A 39 4.19 8.85 11.68
N GLN A 40 5.39 8.69 12.26
CA GLN A 40 6.18 9.84 12.75
C GLN A 40 6.87 10.64 11.64
N ASP A 41 6.94 10.10 10.42
CA ASP A 41 7.44 10.83 9.27
C ASP A 41 6.41 11.87 8.77
N GLU A 42 5.12 11.69 9.14
CA GLU A 42 3.99 12.56 8.74
C GLU A 42 3.91 12.79 7.21
N GLU A 43 4.42 11.83 6.43
CA GLU A 43 4.44 11.89 4.97
C GLU A 43 3.20 11.20 4.38
N TRP A 44 2.26 11.99 3.87
CA TRP A 44 1.15 11.46 3.10
C TRP A 44 1.53 11.37 1.62
N TRP A 45 1.62 10.16 1.07
CA TRP A 45 2.13 9.95 -0.30
C TRP A 45 1.01 9.96 -1.33
N TRP A 46 0.96 10.95 -2.22
CA TRP A 46 0.03 10.96 -3.34
C TRP A 46 0.51 11.89 -4.47
N PRO A 47 0.33 11.55 -5.76
CA PRO A 47 0.71 12.41 -6.87
C PRO A 47 -0.30 13.55 -7.02
N VAL A 48 -0.18 14.58 -6.19
CA VAL A 48 -0.91 15.85 -6.34
C VAL A 48 -0.06 16.90 -7.05
N PRO A 49 -0.70 17.87 -7.73
CA PRO A 49 -0.04 19.05 -8.28
C PRO A 49 0.87 19.77 -7.26
N GLU A 50 1.93 20.43 -7.75
CA GLU A 50 2.95 21.08 -6.91
C GLU A 50 2.42 22.22 -6.03
N ASP A 51 1.29 22.81 -6.39
CA ASP A 51 0.60 23.83 -5.60
C ASP A 51 -0.18 23.27 -4.40
N GLU A 52 -0.18 21.94 -4.21
CA GLU A 52 -0.67 21.26 -2.99
C GLU A 52 0.49 20.59 -2.21
N PRO A 53 1.36 21.38 -1.53
CA PRO A 53 2.63 20.90 -0.97
C PRO A 53 2.48 20.02 0.28
N GLN A 54 1.25 19.76 0.73
CA GLN A 54 1.00 19.00 1.97
C GLN A 54 1.17 17.48 1.77
N LEU A 55 1.22 17.00 0.53
CA LEU A 55 1.43 15.59 0.23
C LEU A 55 2.80 15.38 -0.41
N PHE A 56 3.49 14.36 0.07
CA PHE A 56 4.78 13.95 -0.45
C PHE A 56 4.60 13.24 -1.81
N TRP A 57 5.48 13.56 -2.75
CA TRP A 57 5.69 12.76 -3.95
C TRP A 57 7.15 12.92 -4.42
N PRO A 58 7.84 11.84 -4.86
CA PRO A 58 9.25 11.94 -5.24
C PRO A 58 9.51 12.94 -6.38
N ASP A 59 10.60 13.70 -6.25
CA ASP A 59 11.04 14.64 -7.28
C ASP A 59 11.36 13.93 -8.60
N GLY A 60 11.02 14.59 -9.72
CA GLY A 60 11.25 14.04 -11.06
C GLY A 60 10.25 12.96 -11.49
N VAL A 61 9.29 12.59 -10.64
CA VAL A 61 8.21 11.66 -10.99
C VAL A 61 6.94 12.42 -11.35
N SER A 62 6.25 11.97 -12.40
CA SER A 62 4.97 12.55 -12.84
C SER A 62 3.94 12.56 -11.70
N ARG A 63 3.39 13.75 -11.42
CA ARG A 63 2.34 14.00 -10.41
C ARG A 63 0.91 13.76 -10.97
N VAL A 64 0.75 12.67 -11.72
CA VAL A 64 -0.53 12.22 -12.26
C VAL A 64 -0.93 10.92 -11.57
N VAL A 65 -2.21 10.77 -11.20
CA VAL A 65 -2.73 9.50 -10.69
C VAL A 65 -2.81 8.50 -11.84
N SER A 66 -1.76 7.71 -12.01
CA SER A 66 -1.62 6.68 -13.04
C SER A 66 -0.74 5.53 -12.53
N ILE A 67 -0.93 4.31 -13.04
CA ILE A 67 -0.09 3.16 -12.69
C ILE A 67 1.40 3.49 -12.90
N GLU A 68 1.73 4.09 -14.05
CA GLU A 68 3.11 4.47 -14.39
C GLU A 68 3.73 5.41 -13.36
N SER A 69 3.00 6.44 -12.89
CA SER A 69 3.51 7.36 -11.87
C SER A 69 3.85 6.64 -10.56
N PHE A 70 3.02 5.70 -10.11
CA PHE A 70 3.27 4.95 -8.88
C PHE A 70 4.44 3.98 -9.05
N VAL A 71 4.54 3.30 -10.20
CA VAL A 71 5.70 2.45 -10.54
C VAL A 71 6.98 3.27 -10.54
N ASN A 72 6.99 4.44 -11.18
CA ASN A 72 8.15 5.33 -11.21
C ASN A 72 8.50 5.85 -9.82
N ALA A 73 7.50 6.19 -8.98
CA ALA A 73 7.73 6.60 -7.60
C ALA A 73 8.44 5.51 -6.78
N PHE A 74 7.97 4.27 -6.85
CA PHE A 74 8.61 3.14 -6.14
C PHE A 74 9.97 2.75 -6.73
N THR A 75 10.19 3.02 -8.02
CA THR A 75 11.51 2.87 -8.65
C THR A 75 12.55 3.78 -7.99
N THR A 76 12.17 4.99 -7.53
CA THR A 76 13.08 5.86 -6.78
C THR A 76 13.52 5.27 -5.43
N LEU A 77 12.76 4.30 -4.91
CA LEU A 77 13.06 3.54 -3.69
C LEU A 77 13.82 2.23 -3.95
N GLY A 78 14.27 2.02 -5.20
CA GLY A 78 15.02 0.84 -5.63
C GLY A 78 14.16 -0.38 -6.00
N TYR A 79 12.84 -0.21 -6.08
CA TYR A 79 11.96 -1.26 -6.59
C TYR A 79 12.05 -1.38 -8.12
N ARG A 80 11.75 -2.56 -8.61
CA ARG A 80 11.53 -2.86 -10.03
C ARG A 80 10.31 -3.76 -10.17
N GLU A 81 9.60 -3.67 -11.29
CA GLU A 81 8.48 -4.58 -11.56
C GLU A 81 8.92 -6.04 -11.51
N CYS A 82 8.03 -6.90 -11.02
CA CYS A 82 8.22 -8.34 -10.97
C CYS A 82 6.95 -9.10 -11.34
N VAL A 83 7.08 -10.40 -11.60
CA VAL A 83 6.01 -11.19 -12.22
C VAL A 83 4.88 -11.53 -11.23
N SER A 84 5.20 -11.72 -9.95
CA SER A 84 4.24 -12.20 -8.95
C SER A 84 4.52 -11.66 -7.55
N GLY A 85 3.48 -11.67 -6.72
CA GLY A 85 3.56 -11.44 -5.28
C GLY A 85 3.96 -12.67 -4.46
N GLU A 86 4.41 -13.77 -5.09
CA GLU A 86 4.86 -14.97 -4.35
C GLU A 86 6.05 -14.62 -3.44
N PHE A 87 6.09 -15.19 -2.24
CA PHE A 87 7.16 -14.86 -1.30
C PHE A 87 8.52 -15.38 -1.77
N GLU A 88 9.54 -14.52 -1.67
CA GLU A 88 10.94 -14.84 -1.93
C GLU A 88 11.77 -14.27 -0.78
N GLU A 89 12.56 -15.11 -0.11
CA GLU A 89 13.27 -14.76 1.14
C GLU A 89 14.15 -13.50 1.00
N ASP A 90 14.84 -13.36 -0.14
CA ASP A 90 15.77 -12.26 -0.39
C ASP A 90 15.12 -11.01 -1.01
N LEU A 91 13.80 -11.01 -1.24
CA LEU A 91 13.10 -9.88 -1.86
C LEU A 91 11.98 -9.33 -0.96
N GLU A 92 11.94 -8.02 -0.84
CA GLU A 92 10.76 -7.29 -0.35
C GLU A 92 9.88 -6.94 -1.54
N LYS A 93 8.57 -7.16 -1.41
CA LYS A 93 7.60 -6.93 -2.49
C LYS A 93 6.53 -5.93 -2.09
N VAL A 94 6.01 -5.21 -3.07
CA VAL A 94 4.83 -4.37 -2.95
C VAL A 94 3.82 -4.72 -4.05
N ALA A 95 2.54 -4.52 -3.76
CA ALA A 95 1.43 -4.76 -4.68
C ALA A 95 0.63 -3.46 -4.83
N LEU A 96 0.44 -3.01 -6.06
CA LEU A 96 -0.37 -1.84 -6.42
C LEU A 96 -1.76 -2.29 -6.83
N TYR A 97 -2.77 -1.74 -6.16
CA TYR A 97 -4.17 -1.94 -6.48
C TYR A 97 -4.71 -0.76 -7.30
N ALA A 98 -5.66 -1.06 -8.19
CA ALA A 98 -6.35 -0.04 -8.97
C ALA A 98 -7.80 -0.43 -9.31
N ILE A 99 -8.61 0.59 -9.58
CA ILE A 99 -9.95 0.49 -10.17
C ILE A 99 -9.90 1.19 -11.53
N ASP A 100 -10.27 0.50 -12.61
CA ASP A 100 -10.23 1.06 -13.98
C ASP A 100 -8.90 1.75 -14.30
N ASP A 101 -7.79 1.07 -13.99
CA ASP A 101 -6.40 1.54 -14.13
C ASP A 101 -6.03 2.81 -13.34
N ARG A 102 -6.88 3.23 -12.40
CA ARG A 102 -6.58 4.30 -11.43
C ARG A 102 -6.11 3.72 -10.11
N PRO A 103 -4.85 3.97 -9.70
CA PRO A 103 -4.32 3.56 -8.41
C PRO A 103 -5.19 3.99 -7.22
N THR A 104 -5.35 3.09 -6.26
CA THR A 104 -6.20 3.28 -5.07
C THR A 104 -5.50 2.89 -3.77
N HIS A 105 -4.66 1.85 -3.80
CA HIS A 105 -4.06 1.25 -2.61
C HIS A 105 -2.73 0.57 -2.92
N MET A 106 -1.88 0.42 -1.90
CA MET A 106 -0.69 -0.43 -1.97
C MET A 106 -0.51 -1.23 -0.69
N ALA A 107 -0.02 -2.46 -0.84
CA ALA A 107 0.37 -3.34 0.25
C ALA A 107 1.86 -3.71 0.14
N ARG A 108 2.50 -3.98 1.28
CA ARG A 108 3.90 -4.45 1.34
C ARG A 108 3.96 -5.86 1.92
N GLN A 109 4.83 -6.71 1.39
CA GLN A 109 5.04 -8.06 1.86
C GLN A 109 5.99 -8.08 3.06
N LEU A 110 5.60 -8.78 4.12
CA LEU A 110 6.40 -9.01 5.32
C LEU A 110 7.42 -10.13 5.07
N ASP A 111 8.26 -10.39 6.08
CA ASP A 111 9.33 -11.40 6.05
C ASP A 111 8.80 -12.84 6.21
N ASP A 112 7.59 -13.00 6.73
CA ASP A 112 6.87 -14.28 6.81
C ASP A 112 6.02 -14.59 5.56
N GLY A 113 6.06 -13.71 4.55
CA GLY A 113 5.30 -13.83 3.30
C GLY A 113 3.86 -13.33 3.37
N SER A 114 3.37 -12.94 4.55
CA SER A 114 2.11 -12.21 4.68
C SER A 114 2.23 -10.77 4.16
N TRP A 115 1.12 -10.04 4.13
CA TRP A 115 1.04 -8.69 3.62
C TRP A 115 0.60 -7.70 4.70
N THR A 116 1.07 -6.47 4.61
CA THR A 116 0.65 -5.37 5.46
C THR A 116 0.06 -4.22 4.66
N SER A 117 -0.98 -3.60 5.23
CA SER A 117 -1.74 -2.50 4.63
C SER A 117 -2.19 -1.51 5.70
N LYS A 118 -2.08 -0.21 5.39
CA LYS A 118 -2.76 0.88 6.11
C LYS A 118 -4.16 1.07 5.50
N LEU A 119 -5.23 0.97 6.28
CA LEU A 119 -6.60 1.04 5.77
C LEU A 119 -7.15 2.48 5.76
N GLY A 120 -6.71 3.31 4.81
CA GLY A 120 -7.13 4.71 4.75
C GLY A 120 -6.70 5.47 6.02
N GLU A 121 -7.64 6.10 6.73
CA GLU A 121 -7.40 6.75 8.05
C GLU A 121 -7.57 5.79 9.25
N LEU A 122 -7.87 4.51 9.00
CA LEU A 122 -8.13 3.51 10.05
C LEU A 122 -6.82 2.85 10.54
N GLU A 123 -6.89 1.62 11.02
CA GLU A 123 -5.75 0.86 11.52
C GLU A 123 -4.82 0.34 10.40
N ASP A 124 -3.62 -0.05 10.78
CA ASP A 124 -2.82 -1.00 10.00
C ASP A 124 -3.26 -2.43 10.28
N ILE A 125 -3.15 -3.26 9.25
CA ILE A 125 -3.37 -4.69 9.37
C ILE A 125 -2.21 -5.48 8.79
N CYS A 126 -2.01 -6.67 9.33
CA CYS A 126 -1.39 -7.79 8.63
C CYS A 126 -2.51 -8.70 8.09
N HIS A 127 -2.37 -9.19 6.87
CA HIS A 127 -3.33 -10.07 6.21
C HIS A 127 -2.63 -11.14 5.36
N LYS A 128 -3.24 -12.33 5.27
CA LYS A 128 -2.59 -13.51 4.68
C LYS A 128 -2.38 -13.40 3.17
N THR A 129 -3.35 -12.83 2.44
CA THR A 129 -3.32 -12.75 0.99
C THR A 129 -3.90 -11.41 0.51
N LEU A 130 -3.54 -11.02 -0.71
CA LEU A 130 -3.93 -9.74 -1.30
C LEU A 130 -5.41 -9.69 -1.71
N ASP A 131 -6.00 -10.83 -2.08
CA ASP A 131 -7.39 -10.94 -2.49
C ASP A 131 -8.37 -10.57 -1.37
N LEU A 132 -7.93 -10.61 -0.11
CA LEU A 132 -8.74 -10.22 1.05
C LEU A 132 -9.14 -8.73 1.04
N LEU A 133 -8.34 -7.88 0.37
CA LEU A 133 -8.59 -6.46 0.24
C LEU A 133 -9.10 -6.05 -1.14
N GLU A 134 -9.25 -7.00 -2.07
CA GLU A 134 -9.86 -6.72 -3.36
C GLU A 134 -11.36 -6.52 -3.24
N GLY A 135 -11.90 -5.56 -3.99
CA GLY A 135 -13.32 -5.22 -3.98
C GLY A 135 -13.57 -3.82 -4.49
N ASP A 136 -14.75 -3.27 -4.24
CA ASP A 136 -15.18 -2.00 -4.83
C ASP A 136 -14.40 -0.78 -4.30
N TYR A 137 -13.71 -0.91 -3.16
CA TYR A 137 -12.95 0.18 -2.55
C TYR A 137 -11.51 0.29 -3.06
N TYR A 138 -10.80 -0.84 -3.18
CA TYR A 138 -9.41 -0.86 -3.65
C TYR A 138 -9.26 -1.42 -5.06
N GLY A 139 -10.28 -2.07 -5.61
CA GLY A 139 -10.17 -2.74 -6.90
C GLY A 139 -9.37 -4.03 -6.80
N ARG A 140 -8.42 -4.22 -7.71
CA ARG A 140 -7.61 -5.44 -7.81
C ARG A 140 -6.14 -5.11 -7.94
N VAL A 141 -5.29 -6.08 -7.60
CA VAL A 141 -3.85 -5.92 -7.82
C VAL A 141 -3.55 -5.89 -9.30
N GLN A 142 -2.90 -4.82 -9.75
CA GLN A 142 -2.48 -4.63 -11.15
C GLN A 142 -0.97 -4.82 -11.34
N VAL A 143 -0.14 -4.43 -10.36
CA VAL A 143 1.32 -4.46 -10.49
C VAL A 143 1.97 -5.01 -9.22
N PHE A 144 2.99 -5.84 -9.42
CA PHE A 144 3.92 -6.24 -8.39
C PHE A 144 5.28 -5.61 -8.63
N MET A 145 5.92 -5.16 -7.55
CA MET A 145 7.30 -4.68 -7.60
C MET A 145 8.11 -5.33 -6.49
N CYS A 146 9.41 -5.50 -6.72
CA CYS A 146 10.33 -6.04 -5.72
C CYS A 146 11.63 -5.25 -5.63
N ARG A 147 12.28 -5.31 -4.46
CA ARG A 147 13.67 -4.89 -4.24
C ARG A 147 14.40 -5.90 -3.34
N PRO A 148 15.74 -5.91 -3.30
CA PRO A 148 16.48 -6.72 -2.32
C PRO A 148 16.02 -6.39 -0.90
N ARG A 149 15.73 -7.42 -0.10
CA ARG A 149 15.34 -7.26 1.29
C ARG A 149 16.55 -6.84 2.13
N CYS A 150 16.41 -5.76 2.90
CA CYS A 150 17.41 -5.40 3.89
C CYS A 150 17.38 -6.45 5.01
N LYS A 151 18.51 -7.13 5.25
CA LYS A 151 18.70 -8.09 6.34
C LYS A 151 19.28 -7.39 7.57
#